data_AF-A0A818CVJ5-F1
#
_entry.id   AF-A0A818CVJ5-F1
#
_cell.length_a   1.000
_cell.length_b   1.000
_cell.length_c   1.000
_cell.angle_alpha   90.00
_cell.angle_beta   90.00
_cell.angle_gamma   90.00
#
_symmetry.space_group_name_H-M   'P 1'
#
loop_
_entity.id
_entity.type
_entity.pdbx_description
1 polymer ?
#
loop_
_entity_poly.entity_id
_entity_poly.type
_entity_poly.pdbx_seq_one_letter_code
_entity_poly.pdbx_strand_id
1 'polypeptide(L)'
;MRNTNSTVAIVKSELDVYILYRRRFYVLGIISFLTFNQCVFWLTFSPASPSTQKFYGISSTTVDLLFNWGPIIFIPCLPLTYLFLNRRNGLRHTVILLALAGFIATFLRVLPSIISSTSSSRFRTISMPFLHTGQIINATCGPLVMAPVSQLSCLWFGPNERTLATTLAIMANVFGSTISFLINPAIVSRSSNLPHLLYFHLALAVVAGFLALIYFPAQPPTAPSAAVKLLMQGEGQSINTGLKAYLKGLRECMANPSFVLLSTAGGVMAGTFSMWTGLFATILAPENYSKKQA
;
A
#
# COMPACT_ATOMS: atom_id res chain seq x y z
N MET A 1 -72.15 -2.55 20.95
CA MET A 1 -71.24 -3.67 20.66
C MET A 1 -70.24 -3.24 19.60
N ARG A 2 -68.94 -3.39 19.91
CA ARG A 2 -67.75 -3.35 19.04
C ARG A 2 -67.37 -2.02 18.34
N ASN A 3 -66.55 -1.24 19.06
CA ASN A 3 -65.47 -0.43 18.52
C ASN A 3 -64.52 -1.31 17.67
N THR A 4 -64.34 -0.97 16.39
CA THR A 4 -63.23 -1.47 15.57
C THR A 4 -62.06 -0.51 15.69
N ASN A 5 -61.27 -0.69 16.76
CA ASN A 5 -59.92 -0.15 16.85
C ASN A 5 -59.03 -0.94 15.87
N SER A 6 -58.78 -0.37 14.69
CA SER A 6 -57.70 -0.79 13.80
C SER A 6 -56.37 -0.36 14.42
N THR A 7 -55.88 -1.15 15.38
CA THR A 7 -54.55 -0.97 15.94
C THR A 7 -53.54 -1.30 14.85
N VAL A 8 -53.01 -0.26 14.19
CA VAL A 8 -51.80 -0.39 13.38
C VAL A 8 -50.69 -0.90 14.30
N ALA A 9 -50.33 -2.17 14.15
CA ALA A 9 -49.13 -2.71 14.78
C ALA A 9 -47.93 -2.07 14.09
N ILE A 10 -47.51 -0.91 14.59
CA ILE A 10 -46.16 -0.39 14.31
C ILE A 10 -45.22 -1.38 14.99
N VAL A 11 -44.70 -2.32 14.20
CA VAL A 11 -43.57 -3.16 14.58
C VAL A 11 -42.46 -2.22 15.00
N LYS A 12 -42.20 -2.18 16.31
CA LYS A 12 -41.14 -1.41 16.95
C LYS A 12 -39.83 -1.84 16.28
N SER A 13 -39.33 -1.05 15.34
CA SER A 13 -37.97 -1.21 14.84
C SER A 13 -37.07 -1.17 16.06
N GLU A 14 -36.36 -2.26 16.33
CA GLU A 14 -35.15 -2.19 17.13
C GLU A 14 -34.29 -1.12 16.45
N LEU A 15 -34.15 0.04 17.07
CA LEU A 15 -33.14 1.00 16.67
C LEU A 15 -31.82 0.31 17.00
N ASP A 16 -31.26 -0.43 16.05
CA ASP A 16 -29.92 -1.00 16.13
C ASP A 16 -28.97 0.16 16.50
N VAL A 17 -28.54 0.23 17.76
CA VAL A 17 -27.60 1.26 18.22
C VAL A 17 -26.21 0.85 17.73
N TYR A 18 -25.75 1.48 16.66
CA TYR A 18 -24.41 1.27 16.13
C TYR A 18 -23.38 2.04 16.96
N ILE A 19 -22.55 1.31 17.71
CA ILE A 19 -21.49 1.89 18.55
C ILE A 19 -20.19 1.99 17.76
N LEU A 20 -19.58 3.17 17.82
CA LEU A 20 -18.31 3.47 17.18
C LEU A 20 -17.18 3.53 18.21
N TYR A 21 -16.21 2.61 18.09
CA TYR A 21 -15.11 2.52 19.03
C TYR A 21 -13.91 3.39 18.63
N ARG A 22 -13.27 4.04 19.60
CA ARG A 22 -12.03 4.84 19.38
C ARG A 22 -10.90 4.04 18.72
N ARG A 23 -10.87 2.71 18.91
CA ARG A 23 -9.89 1.80 18.30
C ARG A 23 -9.80 1.89 16.78
N ARG A 24 -10.86 2.33 16.09
CA ARG A 24 -10.85 2.56 14.63
C ARG A 24 -9.75 3.51 14.15
N PHE A 25 -9.40 4.53 14.96
CA PHE A 25 -8.35 5.49 14.61
C PHE A 25 -6.96 4.87 14.73
N TYR A 26 -6.78 3.94 15.65
CA TYR A 26 -5.57 3.15 15.75
C TYR A 26 -5.41 2.21 14.53
N VAL A 27 -6.50 1.57 14.10
CA VAL A 27 -6.51 0.76 12.85
C VAL A 27 -6.19 1.61 11.63
N LEU A 28 -6.83 2.78 11.50
CA LEU A 28 -6.53 3.76 10.45
C LEU A 28 -5.07 4.20 10.51
N GLY A 29 -4.53 4.46 11.70
CA GLY A 29 -3.13 4.84 11.89
C GLY A 29 -2.15 3.77 11.40
N ILE A 30 -2.39 2.50 11.72
CA ILE A 30 -1.56 1.38 11.23
C ILE A 30 -1.60 1.28 9.71
N ILE A 31 -2.80 1.28 9.12
CA ILE A 31 -2.93 1.18 7.65
C ILE A 31 -2.28 2.38 6.98
N SER A 32 -2.50 3.59 7.51
CA SER A 32 -1.87 4.81 7.00
C SER A 32 -0.35 4.73 7.08
N PHE A 33 0.22 4.24 8.18
CA PHE A 33 1.66 4.08 8.34
C PHE A 33 2.26 3.02 7.40
N LEU A 34 1.55 1.92 7.18
CA LEU A 34 1.96 0.91 6.21
C LEU A 34 1.88 1.43 4.77
N THR A 35 0.85 2.19 4.43
CA THR A 35 0.69 2.85 3.14
C THR A 35 1.79 3.88 2.90
N PHE A 36 2.16 4.65 3.93
CA PHE A 36 3.30 5.56 3.91
C PHE A 36 4.60 4.80 3.65
N ASN A 37 4.88 3.75 4.43
CA ASN A 37 6.10 2.95 4.30
C ASN A 37 6.22 2.29 2.92
N GLN A 38 5.13 1.72 2.40
CA GLN A 38 5.15 1.08 1.07
C GLN A 38 5.59 2.06 -0.02
N CYS A 39 5.13 3.31 0.05
CA CYS A 39 5.52 4.35 -0.89
C CYS A 39 7.00 4.76 -0.71
N VAL A 40 7.43 4.93 0.54
CA VAL A 40 8.84 5.23 0.87
C VAL A 40 9.79 4.13 0.35
N PHE A 41 9.41 2.88 0.52
CA PHE A 41 10.19 1.74 0.06
C PHE A 41 10.14 1.57 -1.47
N TRP A 42 9.09 2.03 -2.13
CA TRP A 42 8.99 2.01 -3.59
C TRP A 42 9.94 3.04 -4.21
N LEU A 43 10.00 4.24 -3.63
CA LEU A 43 10.81 5.36 -4.09
C LEU A 43 12.24 5.37 -3.53
N THR A 44 12.75 4.26 -3.01
CA THR A 44 14.08 4.22 -2.37
C THR A 44 15.21 4.72 -3.28
N PHE A 45 15.20 4.32 -4.55
CA PHE A 45 16.35 4.53 -5.46
C PHE A 45 16.17 5.71 -6.42
N SER A 46 14.94 6.06 -6.78
CA SER A 46 14.65 7.07 -7.82
C SER A 46 15.12 8.49 -7.43
N PRO A 47 14.79 9.05 -6.25
CA PRO A 47 15.28 10.36 -5.82
C PRO A 47 16.79 10.42 -5.63
N ALA A 48 17.42 9.29 -5.30
CA ALA A 48 18.87 9.16 -5.10
C ALA A 48 19.55 8.47 -6.29
N SER A 49 19.01 8.60 -7.51
CA SER A 49 19.47 7.84 -8.70
C SER A 49 20.97 8.00 -8.98
N PRO A 50 21.56 9.21 -9.03
CA PRO A 50 23.00 9.36 -9.28
C PRO A 50 23.88 8.68 -8.22
N SER A 51 23.48 8.79 -6.95
CA SER A 51 24.19 8.14 -5.84
C SER A 51 24.05 6.62 -5.90
N THR A 52 22.88 6.10 -6.31
CA THR A 52 22.60 4.67 -6.46
C THR A 52 23.41 4.05 -7.60
N GLN A 53 23.43 4.72 -8.77
CA GLN A 53 24.24 4.33 -9.93
C GLN A 53 25.72 4.24 -9.55
N LYS A 54 26.24 5.25 -8.84
CA LYS A 54 27.65 5.27 -8.39
C LYS A 54 27.95 4.20 -7.35
N PHE A 55 27.05 3.94 -6.40
CA PHE A 55 27.27 2.96 -5.33
C PHE A 55 27.26 1.52 -5.85
N TYR A 56 26.28 1.15 -6.66
CA TYR A 56 26.17 -0.21 -7.20
C TYR A 56 26.89 -0.41 -8.54
N GLY A 57 27.36 0.66 -9.19
CA GLY A 57 27.97 0.60 -10.52
C GLY A 57 26.97 0.17 -11.59
N ILE A 58 25.72 0.65 -11.51
CA ILE A 58 24.62 0.29 -12.41
C ILE A 58 24.23 1.47 -13.31
N SER A 59 23.59 1.18 -14.43
CA SER A 59 23.04 2.19 -15.35
C SER A 59 21.81 2.89 -14.76
N SER A 60 21.49 4.08 -15.28
CA SER A 60 20.23 4.77 -15.03
C SER A 60 19.02 3.89 -15.37
N THR A 61 19.07 3.19 -16.50
CA THR A 61 18.02 2.24 -16.93
C THR A 61 17.76 1.13 -15.91
N THR A 62 18.78 0.68 -15.17
CA THR A 62 18.60 -0.31 -14.10
C THR A 62 17.87 0.29 -12.90
N VAL A 63 18.18 1.55 -12.56
CA VAL A 63 17.46 2.29 -11.50
C VAL A 63 16.00 2.52 -11.90
N ASP A 64 15.75 2.89 -13.15
CA ASP A 64 14.41 3.08 -13.69
C ASP A 64 13.62 1.76 -13.66
N LEU A 65 14.27 0.64 -13.99
CA LEU A 65 13.65 -0.68 -13.86
C LEU A 65 13.30 -1.03 -12.41
N LEU A 66 14.16 -0.68 -11.44
CA LEU A 66 13.84 -0.84 -10.01
C LEU A 66 12.56 -0.07 -9.65
N PHE A 67 12.42 1.17 -10.09
CA PHE A 67 11.18 1.92 -9.91
C PHE A 67 9.98 1.23 -10.61
N ASN A 68 10.16 0.80 -11.85
CA ASN A 68 9.10 0.22 -12.69
C ASN A 68 8.61 -1.15 -12.23
N TRP A 69 9.34 -1.89 -11.40
CA TRP A 69 8.80 -3.10 -10.77
C TRP A 69 7.50 -2.84 -10.01
N GLY A 70 7.33 -1.63 -9.45
CA GLY A 70 6.07 -1.18 -8.82
C GLY A 70 4.86 -1.41 -9.72
N PRO A 71 4.69 -0.64 -10.81
CA PRO A 71 3.57 -0.80 -11.73
C PRO A 71 3.54 -2.15 -12.43
N ILE A 72 4.69 -2.74 -12.79
CA ILE A 72 4.75 -4.05 -13.48
C ILE A 72 4.11 -5.16 -12.62
N ILE A 73 4.42 -5.21 -11.33
CA ILE A 73 3.92 -6.25 -10.41
C ILE A 73 2.55 -5.90 -9.84
N PHE A 74 2.17 -4.62 -9.81
CA PHE A 74 0.86 -4.17 -9.33
C PHE A 74 -0.29 -4.89 -10.05
N ILE A 75 -0.27 -4.91 -11.38
CA ILE A 75 -1.32 -5.49 -12.24
C ILE A 75 -1.55 -6.99 -11.97
N PRO A 76 -0.54 -7.89 -12.07
CA PRO A 76 -0.75 -9.32 -11.80
C PRO A 76 -1.13 -9.62 -10.35
N CYS A 77 -0.88 -8.70 -9.41
CA CYS A 77 -1.20 -8.90 -8.00
C CYS A 77 -2.64 -8.44 -7.62
N LEU A 78 -3.36 -7.74 -8.51
CA LEU A 78 -4.77 -7.36 -8.31
C LEU A 78 -5.72 -8.53 -8.00
N PRO A 79 -5.76 -9.63 -8.78
CA PRO A 79 -6.65 -10.76 -8.48
C PRO A 79 -6.31 -11.41 -7.14
N LEU A 80 -5.02 -11.53 -6.80
CA LEU A 80 -4.58 -12.05 -5.51
C LEU A 80 -5.07 -11.17 -4.37
N THR A 81 -4.92 -9.85 -4.51
CA THR A 81 -5.40 -8.87 -3.53
C THR A 81 -6.91 -8.99 -3.29
N TYR A 82 -7.71 -9.09 -4.36
CA TYR A 82 -9.15 -9.31 -4.26
C TYR A 82 -9.48 -10.61 -3.50
N LEU A 83 -8.78 -11.70 -3.83
CA LEU A 83 -9.01 -12.99 -3.19
C LEU A 83 -8.68 -12.95 -1.69
N PHE A 84 -7.57 -12.32 -1.30
CA PHE A 84 -7.18 -12.19 0.10
C PHE A 84 -8.16 -11.34 0.91
N LEU A 85 -8.59 -10.21 0.33
CA LEU A 85 -9.42 -9.23 1.02
C LEU A 85 -10.84 -9.74 1.28
N ASN A 86 -11.35 -10.62 0.42
CA ASN A 86 -12.66 -11.26 0.53
C ASN A 86 -12.67 -12.55 1.37
N ARG A 87 -11.55 -12.92 1.99
CA ARG A 87 -11.55 -13.98 3.01
C ARG A 87 -12.12 -13.46 4.32
N ARG A 88 -12.53 -14.40 5.17
CA ARG A 88 -12.89 -14.08 6.57
C ARG A 88 -11.70 -13.37 7.23
N ASN A 89 -11.96 -12.22 7.84
CA ASN A 89 -10.93 -11.35 8.42
C ASN A 89 -9.88 -10.87 7.40
N GLY A 90 -10.24 -10.74 6.12
CA GLY A 90 -9.34 -10.37 5.03
C GLY A 90 -8.49 -9.14 5.34
N LEU A 91 -9.10 -8.08 5.89
CA LEU A 91 -8.39 -6.86 6.30
C LEU A 91 -7.19 -7.12 7.22
N ARG A 92 -7.37 -7.96 8.27
CA ARG A 92 -6.29 -8.31 9.20
C ARG A 92 -5.21 -9.13 8.52
N HIS A 93 -5.59 -10.13 7.73
CA HIS A 93 -4.62 -10.95 7.01
C HIS A 93 -3.80 -10.12 6.03
N THR A 94 -4.44 -9.19 5.31
CA THR A 94 -3.77 -8.28 4.38
C THR A 94 -2.78 -7.38 5.11
N VAL A 95 -3.16 -6.79 6.25
CA VAL A 95 -2.26 -5.94 7.03
C VAL A 95 -1.04 -6.70 7.57
N ILE A 96 -1.23 -7.93 8.06
CA ILE A 96 -0.13 -8.78 8.52
C ILE A 96 0.78 -9.15 7.34
N LEU A 97 0.21 -9.61 6.23
CA LEU A 97 0.96 -9.96 5.02
C LEU A 97 1.79 -8.78 4.51
N LEU A 98 1.20 -7.59 4.49
CA LEU A 98 1.85 -6.35 4.08
C LEU A 98 3.02 -5.98 5.00
N ALA A 99 2.84 -6.08 6.32
CA ALA A 99 3.91 -5.81 7.28
C ALA A 99 5.08 -6.80 7.12
N LEU A 100 4.78 -8.09 6.95
CA LEU A 100 5.79 -9.13 6.71
C LEU A 100 6.50 -8.95 5.38
N ALA A 101 5.76 -8.70 4.29
CA ALA A 101 6.32 -8.51 2.97
C ALA A 101 7.19 -7.25 2.90
N GLY A 102 6.77 -6.15 3.52
CA GLY A 102 7.56 -4.92 3.64
C GLY A 102 8.86 -5.13 4.44
N PHE A 103 8.80 -5.89 5.53
CA PHE A 103 10.00 -6.29 6.29
C PHE A 103 10.94 -7.15 5.45
N ILE A 104 10.44 -8.20 4.79
CA ILE A 104 11.25 -9.08 3.94
C ILE A 104 11.87 -8.28 2.79
N ALA A 105 11.11 -7.40 2.14
CA ALA A 105 11.59 -6.57 1.05
C ALA A 105 12.77 -5.68 1.47
N THR A 106 12.63 -4.97 2.60
CA THR A 106 13.67 -4.08 3.11
C THR A 106 14.87 -4.85 3.65
N PHE A 107 14.64 -5.98 4.33
CA PHE A 107 15.69 -6.85 4.83
C PHE A 107 16.56 -7.42 3.70
N LEU A 108 15.95 -7.92 2.62
CA LEU A 108 16.69 -8.45 1.47
C LEU A 108 17.60 -7.38 0.86
N ARG A 109 17.14 -6.12 0.76
CA ARG A 109 17.96 -5.02 0.22
C ARG A 109 19.18 -4.70 1.09
N VAL A 110 19.06 -4.86 2.41
CA VAL A 110 20.15 -4.62 3.36
C VAL A 110 21.15 -5.78 3.38
N LEU A 111 20.68 -7.01 3.18
CA LEU A 111 21.47 -8.24 3.36
C LEU A 111 22.84 -8.24 2.64
N PRO A 112 22.98 -7.81 1.36
CA PRO A 112 24.28 -7.71 0.69
C PRO A 112 25.31 -6.85 1.44
N SER A 113 24.86 -5.78 2.12
CA SER A 113 25.71 -4.87 2.89
C SER A 113 26.16 -5.45 4.23
N ILE A 114 25.47 -6.49 4.71
CA ILE A 114 25.82 -7.23 5.94
C ILE A 114 26.81 -8.36 5.60
N ILE A 115 26.55 -9.10 4.52
CA ILE A 115 27.31 -10.32 4.20
C ILE A 115 28.59 -10.07 3.39
N SER A 116 28.73 -8.90 2.77
CA SER A 116 29.88 -8.56 1.93
C SER A 116 30.31 -7.13 2.18
N SER A 117 31.62 -6.91 2.29
CA SER A 117 32.18 -5.56 2.34
C SER A 117 31.82 -4.80 1.07
N THR A 118 31.39 -3.55 1.21
CA THR A 118 31.05 -2.66 0.08
C THR A 118 32.23 -2.38 -0.84
N SER A 119 33.46 -2.58 -0.36
CA SER A 119 34.70 -2.45 -1.14
C SER A 119 35.06 -3.70 -1.95
N SER A 120 34.34 -4.81 -1.74
CA SER A 120 34.57 -6.08 -2.45
C SER A 120 34.12 -5.98 -3.92
N SER A 121 34.93 -6.48 -4.84
CA SER A 121 34.57 -6.58 -6.27
C SER A 121 33.28 -7.38 -6.49
N ARG A 122 32.99 -8.35 -5.62
CA ARG A 122 31.80 -9.21 -5.66
C ARG A 122 30.52 -8.55 -5.12
N PHE A 123 30.63 -7.44 -4.37
CA PHE A 123 29.49 -6.78 -3.75
C PHE A 123 28.41 -6.40 -4.76
N ARG A 124 28.83 -5.90 -5.93
CA ARG A 124 27.92 -5.48 -7.00
C ARG A 124 27.10 -6.65 -7.54
N THR A 125 27.78 -7.74 -7.92
CA THR A 125 27.13 -8.95 -8.45
C THR A 125 26.18 -9.58 -7.44
N ILE A 126 26.58 -9.63 -6.17
CA ILE A 126 25.74 -10.17 -5.10
C ILE A 126 24.54 -9.26 -4.85
N SER A 127 24.70 -7.93 -4.86
CA SER A 127 23.61 -7.01 -4.49
C SER A 127 22.43 -7.04 -5.46
N MET A 128 22.68 -7.15 -6.77
CA MET A 128 21.64 -7.03 -7.79
C MET A 128 20.42 -7.95 -7.62
N PRO A 129 20.57 -9.28 -7.48
CA PRO A 129 19.42 -10.16 -7.27
C PRO A 129 18.61 -9.76 -6.03
N PHE A 130 19.27 -9.43 -4.91
CA PHE A 130 18.57 -9.02 -3.69
C PHE A 130 17.82 -7.70 -3.85
N LEU A 131 18.39 -6.72 -4.56
CA LEU A 131 17.71 -5.45 -4.84
C LEU A 131 16.45 -5.68 -5.67
N HIS A 132 16.54 -6.45 -6.75
CA HIS A 132 15.40 -6.78 -7.61
C HIS A 132 14.33 -7.58 -6.85
N THR A 133 14.72 -8.64 -6.12
CA THR A 133 13.78 -9.43 -5.34
C THR A 133 13.09 -8.59 -4.26
N GLY A 134 13.84 -7.78 -3.51
CA GLY A 134 13.26 -6.88 -2.51
C GLY A 134 12.32 -5.86 -3.13
N GLN A 135 12.66 -5.31 -4.30
CA GLN A 135 11.81 -4.38 -5.04
C GLN A 135 10.51 -5.03 -5.54
N ILE A 136 10.57 -6.25 -6.07
CA ILE A 136 9.41 -7.02 -6.52
C ILE A 136 8.49 -7.34 -5.34
N ILE A 137 9.03 -7.76 -4.19
CA ILE A 137 8.23 -8.02 -2.98
C ILE A 137 7.59 -6.72 -2.46
N ASN A 138 8.29 -5.59 -2.50
CA ASN A 138 7.66 -4.31 -2.16
C ASN A 138 6.58 -3.89 -3.19
N ALA A 139 6.74 -4.28 -4.45
CA ALA A 139 5.76 -3.97 -5.49
C ALA A 139 4.45 -4.76 -5.30
N THR A 140 4.49 -6.01 -4.83
CA THR A 140 3.27 -6.75 -4.45
C THR A 140 2.52 -6.10 -3.28
N CYS A 141 3.21 -5.32 -2.45
CA CYS A 141 2.60 -4.56 -1.36
C CYS A 141 1.73 -3.39 -1.85
N GLY A 142 1.97 -2.87 -3.06
CA GLY A 142 1.24 -1.74 -3.65
C GLY A 142 -0.28 -1.93 -3.67
N PRO A 143 -0.83 -2.96 -4.33
CA PRO A 143 -2.27 -3.19 -4.32
C PRO A 143 -2.78 -3.57 -2.91
N LEU A 144 -1.95 -4.21 -2.08
CA LEU A 144 -2.28 -4.59 -0.70
C LEU A 144 -2.42 -3.39 0.25
N VAL A 145 -1.84 -2.22 -0.05
CA VAL A 145 -2.10 -0.98 0.73
C VAL A 145 -3.31 -0.20 0.21
N MET A 146 -3.56 -0.23 -1.10
CA MET A 146 -4.62 0.57 -1.71
C MET A 146 -6.00 -0.07 -1.57
N ALA A 147 -6.12 -1.37 -1.86
CA ALA A 147 -7.40 -2.06 -1.87
C ALA A 147 -8.10 -2.09 -0.49
N PRO A 148 -7.40 -2.27 0.65
CA PRO A 148 -8.07 -2.32 1.95
C PRO A 148 -8.61 -0.98 2.43
N VAL A 149 -8.28 0.15 1.82
CA VAL A 149 -8.73 1.47 2.31
C VAL A 149 -10.25 1.59 2.29
N SER A 150 -10.89 1.11 1.22
CA SER A 150 -12.34 1.10 1.09
C SER A 150 -12.99 0.11 2.08
N GLN A 151 -12.37 -1.05 2.29
CA GLN A 151 -12.85 -2.02 3.26
C GLN A 151 -12.69 -1.50 4.70
N LEU A 152 -11.56 -0.84 5.02
CA LEU A 152 -11.31 -0.19 6.30
C LEU A 152 -12.39 0.85 6.60
N SER A 153 -12.63 1.78 5.68
CA SER A 153 -13.60 2.86 5.90
C SER A 153 -15.03 2.31 6.02
N CYS A 154 -15.37 1.25 5.29
CA CYS A 154 -16.64 0.56 5.46
C CYS A 154 -16.76 -0.18 6.80
N LEU A 155 -15.76 -0.98 7.19
CA LEU A 155 -15.82 -1.86 8.36
C LEU A 155 -15.66 -1.13 9.69
N TRP A 156 -14.91 -0.03 9.75
CA TRP A 156 -14.52 0.62 11.01
C TRP A 156 -15.13 2.00 11.23
N PHE A 157 -15.69 2.62 10.19
CA PHE A 157 -16.22 3.97 10.22
C PHE A 157 -17.69 4.02 9.80
N GLY A 158 -18.45 4.86 10.49
CA GLY A 158 -19.84 5.15 10.16
C GLY A 158 -19.96 5.91 8.84
N PRO A 159 -21.14 5.92 8.18
CA PRO A 159 -21.31 6.46 6.83
C PRO A 159 -20.77 7.88 6.64
N ASN A 160 -20.96 8.76 7.62
CA ASN A 160 -20.60 10.19 7.54
C ASN A 160 -19.10 10.47 7.62
N GLU A 161 -18.29 9.52 8.07
CA GLU A 161 -16.84 9.68 8.31
C GLU A 161 -15.98 8.75 7.43
N ARG A 162 -16.61 7.95 6.56
CA ARG A 162 -15.89 7.05 5.63
C ARG A 162 -15.04 7.81 4.64
N THR A 163 -15.55 8.93 4.12
CA THR A 163 -14.81 9.80 3.20
C THR A 163 -13.54 10.31 3.88
N LEU A 164 -13.65 10.84 5.10
CA LEU A 164 -12.50 11.32 5.86
C LEU A 164 -11.47 10.22 6.12
N ALA A 165 -11.91 9.04 6.58
CA ALA A 165 -11.01 7.91 6.82
C ALA A 165 -10.28 7.46 5.54
N THR A 166 -11.00 7.41 4.42
CA THR A 166 -10.44 7.07 3.10
C THR A 166 -9.42 8.12 2.66
N THR A 167 -9.75 9.41 2.77
CA THR A 167 -8.84 10.51 2.42
C THR A 167 -7.56 10.48 3.26
N LEU A 168 -7.65 10.29 4.57
CA LEU A 168 -6.47 10.23 5.46
C LEU A 168 -5.54 9.07 5.07
N ALA A 169 -6.11 7.89 4.80
CA ALA A 169 -5.32 6.72 4.37
C ALA A 169 -4.64 6.93 3.01
N ILE A 170 -5.32 7.56 2.04
CA ILE A 170 -4.74 7.88 0.72
C ILE A 170 -3.66 8.96 0.85
N MET A 171 -3.92 10.01 1.65
CA MET A 171 -2.96 11.09 1.88
C MET A 171 -1.66 10.59 2.53
N ALA A 172 -1.72 9.53 3.33
CA ALA A 172 -0.51 8.91 3.88
C ALA A 172 0.44 8.38 2.79
N ASN A 173 -0.10 7.89 1.66
CA ASN A 173 0.72 7.48 0.51
C ASN A 173 1.42 8.68 -0.13
N VAL A 174 0.65 9.75 -0.38
CA VAL A 174 1.16 11.00 -0.98
C VAL A 174 2.24 11.60 -0.08
N PHE A 175 2.00 11.62 1.24
CA PHE A 175 2.96 12.08 2.22
C PHE A 175 4.24 11.23 2.21
N GLY A 176 4.12 9.89 2.08
CA GLY A 176 5.27 9.01 1.90
C GLY A 176 6.09 9.34 0.66
N SER A 177 5.43 9.67 -0.45
CA SER A 177 6.09 10.12 -1.67
C SER A 177 6.89 11.39 -1.45
N THR A 178 6.24 12.43 -0.89
CA THR A 178 6.90 13.71 -0.59
C THR A 178 8.11 13.53 0.33
N ILE A 179 7.95 12.75 1.41
CA ILE A 179 9.04 12.47 2.34
C ILE A 179 10.19 11.72 1.66
N SER A 180 9.92 10.84 0.71
CA SER A 180 10.97 10.11 -0.01
C SER A 180 11.85 11.03 -0.84
N PHE A 181 11.26 11.99 -1.55
CA PHE A 181 12.02 12.97 -2.32
C PHE A 181 12.85 13.91 -1.44
N LEU A 182 12.41 14.17 -0.21
CA LEU A 182 13.15 15.01 0.73
C LEU A 182 14.26 14.24 1.48
N ILE A 183 13.92 13.08 2.04
CA ILE A 183 14.78 12.35 2.97
C ILE A 183 15.81 11.49 2.24
N ASN A 184 15.46 10.87 1.10
CA ASN A 184 16.38 9.96 0.43
C ASN A 184 17.64 10.69 -0.06
N PRO A 185 17.56 11.85 -0.74
CA PRO A 185 18.75 12.62 -1.10
C PRO A 185 19.49 13.20 0.11
N ALA A 186 18.77 13.59 1.16
CA ALA A 186 19.38 14.12 2.38
C ALA A 186 20.26 13.07 3.09
N ILE A 187 19.76 11.85 3.27
CA ILE A 187 20.53 10.73 3.83
C ILE A 187 21.66 10.33 2.87
N VAL A 188 21.40 10.28 1.56
CA VAL A 188 22.35 9.83 0.53
C VAL A 188 23.11 11.01 -0.09
N SER A 189 23.63 11.89 0.77
CA SER A 189 24.47 13.02 0.37
C SER A 189 25.70 12.55 -0.44
N ARG A 190 26.30 11.42 -0.03
CA ARG A 190 27.35 10.69 -0.77
C ARG A 190 26.86 9.28 -1.10
N SER A 191 27.37 8.70 -2.19
CA SER A 191 27.00 7.33 -2.60
C SER A 191 27.33 6.29 -1.52
N SER A 192 28.38 6.49 -0.73
CA SER A 192 28.74 5.65 0.42
C SER A 192 27.70 5.64 1.54
N ASN A 193 26.78 6.62 1.60
CA ASN A 193 25.73 6.67 2.61
C ASN A 193 24.48 5.86 2.23
N LEU A 194 24.41 5.28 1.03
CA LEU A 194 23.25 4.49 0.58
C LEU A 194 22.83 3.38 1.58
N PRO A 195 23.75 2.63 2.23
CA PRO A 195 23.35 1.65 3.24
C PRO A 195 22.57 2.25 4.42
N HIS A 196 22.85 3.50 4.81
CA HIS A 196 22.13 4.17 5.90
C HIS A 196 20.65 4.38 5.55
N LEU A 197 20.35 4.68 4.28
CA LEU A 197 18.98 4.77 3.78
C LEU A 197 18.28 3.40 3.86
N LEU A 198 18.98 2.32 3.51
CA LEU A 198 18.42 0.97 3.57
C LEU A 198 18.16 0.52 5.03
N TYR A 199 19.07 0.84 5.96
CA TYR A 199 18.86 0.60 7.38
C TYR A 199 17.71 1.43 7.95
N PHE A 200 17.55 2.68 7.51
CA PHE A 200 16.41 3.53 7.86
C PHE A 200 15.08 2.90 7.42
N HIS A 201 15.01 2.39 6.18
CA HIS A 201 13.83 1.68 5.69
C HIS A 201 13.54 0.39 6.47
N LEU A 202 14.58 -0.38 6.80
CA LEU A 202 14.44 -1.58 7.63
C LEU A 202 13.90 -1.22 9.02
N ALA A 203 14.37 -0.13 9.64
CA ALA A 203 13.85 0.34 10.92
C ALA A 203 12.36 0.70 10.84
N LEU A 204 11.94 1.43 9.80
CA LEU A 204 10.53 1.73 9.56
C LEU A 204 9.69 0.45 9.40
N ALA A 205 10.21 -0.55 8.69
CA ALA A 205 9.53 -1.83 8.48
C ALA A 205 9.40 -2.63 9.79
N VAL A 206 10.43 -2.61 10.65
CA VAL A 206 10.39 -3.24 11.99
C VAL A 206 9.33 -2.58 12.87
N VAL A 207 9.27 -1.25 12.90
CA VAL A 207 8.25 -0.51 13.65
C VAL A 207 6.85 -0.86 13.15
N ALA A 208 6.66 -0.88 11.82
CA ALA A 208 5.37 -1.24 11.25
C ALA A 208 4.98 -2.70 11.54
N GLY A 209 5.94 -3.62 11.46
CA GLY A 209 5.77 -5.01 11.86
C GLY A 209 5.36 -5.16 13.32
N PHE A 210 6.04 -4.47 14.22
CA PHE A 210 5.71 -4.47 15.65
C PHE A 210 4.29 -3.95 15.89
N LEU A 211 3.91 -2.83 15.29
CA LEU A 211 2.57 -2.26 15.42
C LEU A 211 1.47 -3.18 14.86
N ALA A 212 1.70 -3.79 13.70
CA ALA A 212 0.73 -4.66 13.04
C ALA A 212 0.59 -6.04 13.71
N LEU A 213 1.71 -6.64 14.15
CA LEU A 213 1.74 -8.00 14.70
C LEU A 213 1.29 -8.05 16.17
N ILE A 214 1.61 -7.03 16.97
CA ILE A 214 1.20 -7.01 18.39
C ILE A 214 -0.30 -6.88 18.52
N TYR A 215 -0.92 -5.99 17.73
CA TYR A 215 -2.35 -5.75 17.89
C TYR A 215 -2.98 -5.19 16.62
N PHE A 216 -3.44 -6.06 15.73
CA PHE A 216 -4.39 -5.66 14.69
C PHE A 216 -5.74 -6.37 14.88
N PRO A 217 -6.83 -5.65 15.24
CA PRO A 217 -8.15 -6.29 15.35
C PRO A 217 -8.60 -6.87 14.02
N ALA A 218 -9.21 -8.04 14.08
CA ALA A 218 -9.85 -8.62 12.91
C ALA A 218 -11.05 -7.79 12.43
N GLN A 219 -11.91 -7.37 13.37
CA GLN A 219 -13.18 -6.67 13.13
C GLN A 219 -13.53 -5.82 14.36
N PRO A 220 -14.40 -4.80 14.24
CA PRO A 220 -14.91 -4.08 15.42
C PRO A 220 -15.80 -5.00 16.28
N PRO A 221 -15.91 -4.76 17.61
CA PRO A 221 -16.77 -5.57 18.50
C PRO A 221 -18.26 -5.55 18.13
N THR A 222 -18.74 -4.42 17.61
CA THR A 222 -20.10 -4.29 17.04
C THR A 222 -20.01 -3.66 15.67
N ALA A 223 -20.89 -4.05 14.75
CA ALA A 223 -20.94 -3.49 13.42
C ALA A 223 -21.25 -1.98 13.49
N PRO A 224 -20.60 -1.11 12.70
CA PRO A 224 -20.91 0.31 12.62
C PRO A 224 -22.11 0.63 11.72
N SER A 225 -22.66 -0.37 11.00
CA SER A 225 -23.90 -0.25 10.22
C SER A 225 -24.53 -1.62 9.90
N ALA A 226 -25.80 -1.62 9.48
CA ALA A 226 -26.53 -2.82 9.05
C ALA A 226 -25.81 -3.60 7.94
N ALA A 227 -25.29 -2.89 6.94
CA ALA A 227 -24.53 -3.50 5.84
C ALA A 227 -23.27 -4.23 6.34
N VAL A 228 -22.58 -3.69 7.35
CA VAL A 228 -21.39 -4.33 7.93
C VAL A 228 -21.76 -5.54 8.77
N LYS A 229 -22.92 -5.53 9.44
CA LYS A 229 -23.45 -6.69 10.18
C LYS A 229 -23.58 -7.91 9.27
N LEU A 230 -24.08 -7.73 8.05
CA LEU A 230 -24.17 -8.79 7.02
C LEU A 230 -22.78 -9.24 6.53
N LEU A 231 -21.85 -8.31 6.30
CA LEU A 231 -20.48 -8.64 5.90
C LEU A 231 -19.71 -9.44 6.97
N MET A 232 -19.95 -9.14 8.25
CA MET A 232 -19.32 -9.85 9.37
C MET A 232 -19.86 -11.28 9.55
N GLN A 233 -21.11 -11.52 9.15
CA GLN A 233 -21.79 -12.83 9.24
C GLN A 233 -21.49 -13.76 8.04
N GLY A 234 -20.99 -13.23 6.93
CA GLY A 234 -20.69 -14.02 5.73
C GLY A 234 -19.53 -15.00 5.92
N GLU A 235 -19.68 -16.22 5.39
CA GLU A 235 -18.58 -17.17 5.26
C GLU A 235 -17.62 -16.71 4.14
N GLY A 236 -16.31 -16.80 4.39
CA GLY A 236 -15.29 -16.39 3.41
C GLY A 236 -15.36 -17.25 2.15
N GLN A 237 -15.14 -16.64 0.98
CA GLN A 237 -15.25 -17.35 -0.30
C GLN A 237 -14.07 -18.33 -0.54
N SER A 238 -14.38 -19.52 -1.09
CA SER A 238 -13.37 -20.44 -1.64
C SER A 238 -12.62 -19.81 -2.82
N ILE A 239 -11.36 -20.21 -3.04
CA ILE A 239 -10.47 -19.63 -4.07
C ILE A 239 -11.10 -19.70 -5.47
N ASN A 240 -11.65 -20.86 -5.86
CA ASN A 240 -12.23 -21.05 -7.20
C ASN A 240 -13.48 -20.19 -7.41
N THR A 241 -14.32 -20.06 -6.38
CA THR A 241 -15.50 -19.21 -6.41
C THR A 241 -15.11 -17.73 -6.45
N GLY A 242 -14.09 -17.34 -5.67
CA GLY A 242 -13.58 -15.98 -5.62
C GLY A 242 -12.98 -15.54 -6.95
N LEU A 243 -12.23 -16.40 -7.65
CA LEU A 243 -11.63 -16.05 -8.93
C LEU A 243 -12.69 -15.89 -10.03
N LYS A 244 -13.70 -16.77 -10.05
CA LYS A 244 -14.86 -16.62 -10.94
C LYS A 244 -15.62 -15.32 -10.66
N ALA A 245 -15.82 -14.97 -9.40
CA ALA A 245 -16.47 -13.72 -9.00
C ALA A 245 -15.64 -12.50 -9.42
N TYR A 246 -14.32 -12.52 -9.25
CA TYR A 246 -13.41 -11.48 -9.71
C TYR A 246 -13.50 -11.26 -11.22
N LEU A 247 -13.40 -12.34 -12.01
CA LEU A 247 -13.46 -12.26 -13.47
C LEU A 247 -14.82 -11.78 -13.97
N LYS A 248 -15.90 -12.22 -13.32
CA LYS A 248 -17.26 -11.73 -13.60
C LYS A 248 -17.37 -10.24 -13.32
N GLY A 249 -16.95 -9.78 -12.15
CA GLY A 249 -16.97 -8.36 -11.78
C GLY A 249 -16.12 -7.51 -12.73
N LEU A 250 -14.92 -7.98 -13.08
CA LEU A 250 -14.07 -7.32 -14.07
C LEU A 250 -14.77 -7.19 -15.43
N ARG A 251 -15.42 -8.26 -15.91
CA ARG A 251 -16.19 -8.24 -17.16
C ARG A 251 -17.34 -7.23 -17.11
N GLU A 252 -18.08 -7.18 -16.00
CA GLU A 252 -19.18 -6.23 -15.81
C GLU A 252 -18.69 -4.79 -15.76
N CYS A 253 -17.59 -4.51 -15.06
CA CYS A 253 -16.95 -3.20 -15.04
C CYS A 253 -16.45 -2.78 -16.43
N MET A 254 -15.78 -3.66 -17.16
CA MET A 254 -15.28 -3.38 -18.51
C MET A 254 -16.39 -3.22 -19.54
N ALA A 255 -17.57 -3.79 -19.30
CA ALA A 255 -18.74 -3.56 -20.14
C ALA A 255 -19.40 -2.18 -19.93
N ASN A 256 -19.06 -1.47 -18.85
CA ASN A 256 -19.60 -0.15 -18.55
C ASN A 256 -18.71 0.96 -19.16
N PRO A 257 -19.18 1.72 -20.16
CA PRO A 257 -18.37 2.76 -20.81
C PRO A 257 -17.89 3.86 -19.86
N SER A 258 -18.70 4.19 -18.84
CA SER A 258 -18.33 5.20 -17.84
C SER A 258 -17.15 4.73 -16.99
N PHE A 259 -17.14 3.43 -16.64
CA PHE A 259 -16.02 2.84 -15.91
C PHE A 259 -14.75 2.83 -16.75
N VAL A 260 -14.84 2.44 -18.03
CA VAL A 260 -13.70 2.44 -18.95
C VAL A 260 -13.14 3.85 -19.10
N LEU A 261 -13.99 4.84 -19.36
CA LEU A 261 -13.57 6.25 -19.50
C LEU A 261 -12.86 6.76 -18.24
N LEU A 262 -13.44 6.54 -17.05
CA LEU A 262 -12.84 6.97 -15.79
C LEU A 262 -11.53 6.24 -15.50
N SER A 263 -11.45 4.94 -15.79
CA SER A 263 -10.24 4.13 -15.60
C SER A 263 -9.13 4.57 -16.53
N THR A 264 -9.44 4.86 -17.79
CA THR A 264 -8.47 5.37 -18.77
C THR A 264 -7.97 6.76 -18.37
N ALA A 265 -8.87 7.68 -18.00
CA ALA A 265 -8.49 9.03 -17.56
C ALA A 265 -7.60 8.99 -16.30
N GLY A 266 -7.98 8.18 -15.31
CA GLY A 266 -7.19 7.96 -14.10
C GLY A 266 -5.84 7.32 -14.39
N GLY A 267 -5.79 6.36 -15.32
CA GLY A 267 -4.56 5.70 -15.76
C GLY A 267 -3.60 6.66 -16.45
N VAL A 268 -4.09 7.53 -17.33
CA VAL A 268 -3.27 8.58 -17.96
C VAL A 268 -2.68 9.51 -16.90
N MET A 269 -3.51 10.02 -15.98
CA MET A 269 -3.06 10.90 -14.91
C MET A 269 -2.00 10.24 -14.01
N ALA A 270 -2.22 8.99 -13.58
CA ALA A 270 -1.28 8.23 -12.75
C ALA A 270 0.00 7.88 -13.53
N GLY A 271 -0.11 7.60 -14.83
CA GLY A 271 1.02 7.33 -15.72
C GLY A 271 1.92 8.54 -15.87
N THR A 272 1.35 9.73 -16.09
CA THR A 272 2.10 10.99 -16.14
C THR A 272 2.84 11.26 -14.82
N PHE A 273 2.17 11.07 -13.68
CA PHE A 273 2.80 11.19 -12.36
C PHE A 273 3.98 10.22 -12.18
N SER A 274 3.79 8.95 -12.59
CA SER A 274 4.82 7.92 -12.47
C SER A 274 6.03 8.20 -13.36
N MET A 275 5.79 8.67 -14.59
CA MET A 275 6.84 9.11 -15.51
C MET A 275 7.67 10.24 -14.89
N TRP A 276 7.01 11.27 -14.35
CA TRP A 276 7.68 12.40 -13.73
C TRP A 276 8.51 11.95 -12.52
N THR A 277 7.91 11.14 -11.64
CA THR A 277 8.58 10.57 -10.45
C THR A 277 9.84 9.79 -10.80
N GLY A 278 9.77 8.92 -11.82
CA GLY A 278 10.91 8.09 -12.23
C GLY A 278 12.05 8.91 -12.86
N LEU A 279 11.70 9.90 -13.69
CA LEU A 279 12.67 10.67 -14.48
C LEU A 279 13.15 11.96 -13.81
N PHE A 280 12.55 12.37 -12.69
CA PHE A 280 12.80 13.67 -12.06
C PHE A 280 14.29 13.96 -11.83
N ALA A 281 15.00 13.05 -11.16
CA ALA A 281 16.43 13.21 -10.90
C ALA A 281 17.29 13.22 -12.18
N THR A 282 16.86 12.52 -13.23
CA THR A 282 17.56 12.47 -14.52
C THR A 282 17.36 13.77 -15.30
N ILE A 283 16.17 14.36 -15.26
CA ILE A 283 15.85 15.65 -15.90
C ILE A 283 16.66 16.79 -15.29
N LEU A 284 16.87 16.76 -13.97
CA LEU A 284 17.62 17.82 -13.26
C LEU A 284 19.14 17.67 -13.32
N ALA A 285 19.65 16.49 -13.67
CA ALA A 285 21.08 16.23 -13.77
C ALA A 285 21.85 17.17 -14.73
N PRO A 286 21.36 17.51 -15.93
CA PRO A 286 22.05 18.44 -16.84
C PRO A 286 21.97 19.93 -16.44
N GLU A 287 21.03 20.32 -15.57
CA GLU A 287 20.74 21.73 -15.25
C GLU A 287 21.66 22.32 -14.15
N ASN A 288 22.74 21.63 -13.75
CA ASN A 288 23.69 22.05 -12.71
C ASN A 288 23.08 22.42 -11.33
N TYR A 289 21.84 22.00 -11.04
CA TYR A 289 21.28 22.16 -9.70
C TYR A 289 22.07 21.34 -8.68
N SER A 290 22.37 21.93 -7.51
CA SER A 290 22.97 21.14 -6.42
C SER A 290 21.96 20.10 -5.92
N LYS A 291 22.45 18.97 -5.38
CA LYS A 291 21.58 17.91 -4.79
C LYS A 291 20.65 18.40 -3.66
N LYS A 292 20.84 19.63 -3.16
CA LYS A 292 19.97 20.28 -2.17
C LYS A 292 18.89 21.18 -2.79
N GLN A 293 19.06 21.57 -4.05
CA GLN A 293 18.15 22.44 -4.81
C GLN A 293 17.23 21.65 -5.76
N ALA A 294 17.68 20.47 -6.20
CA ALA A 294 16.90 19.47 -6.95
C ALA A 294 16.07 18.61 -5.99
#